data_AF-A0A817WXH3-F1
#
_entry.id   AF-A0A817WXH3-F1
#
_cell.length_a   1.000
_cell.length_b   1.000
_cell.length_c   1.000
_cell.angle_alpha   90.00
_cell.angle_beta   90.00
_cell.angle_gamma   90.00
#
_symmetry.space_group_name_H-M   'P 1'
#
loop_
_entity.id
_entity.type
_entity.pdbx_description
1 polymer ?
#
loop_
_entity_poly.entity_id
_entity_poly.type
_entity_poly.pdbx_seq_one_letter_code
_entity_poly.pdbx_strand_id
1 'polypeptide(L)'
;MSSTTNVTASDTLINDNTIEEISRILELQDTEEKEQIINDVLKNGRQALVKYERILIPEIYSVEINKSIDDQSAVVQTLIQRTDLSELIKQHVYQRWKTACLNQPKIWEFIVKMKDENKEHFESVLQHTADYDSTYTKSSSILAVILQILFHGIDNESFTKTIFIDLWNSVTNKGIQGCKDFTQYISEDDLNEQLADCDSPLFLALRIYYYEQLSELFKQNKIPDTRNLYSLAADNVTKKGWLNGIESVKNKIPLVKYEALLKEIAPMIGSSVEVPELRSTSTPTSASNLATSTRDNTPLPNTTHLELITPIPTPNQPPIIGIWSDPHLASSTTTPFGNVTLDEKGKQRLYLKELRHDLATMTSCAEKTIMELLLHFEAELLEDSMFANNQGTVIPLFEKLQDQIKKQGWLSEKIQENLRDLNRHIQNHDVPLLMRSLRELLAKIRPLNIQEIQKLVEKARNAAELIRDKEVILLIGETGTGKSTTIQFLAGCKMKATKVEVEPGKFLEHITIDKSITSITNRGLKNVTTSARNKSETRYIAPVTIQLKDIFGSYETGEIILCDAPGFGDTAGPEVDIANSVGVVEAIKGCKSVKILALSSYKSLGDRGQGIQKLA
;
A
#
# COMPACT_ATOMS: atom_id res chain seq x y z
N MET A 1 19.50 27.22 -26.73
CA MET A 1 20.90 27.35 -26.33
C MET A 1 21.15 26.32 -25.24
N SER A 2 21.70 25.16 -25.60
CA SER A 2 22.14 24.14 -24.64
C SER A 2 23.46 24.63 -24.04
N SER A 3 23.44 25.08 -22.80
CA SER A 3 24.66 25.35 -22.04
C SER A 3 25.28 24.00 -21.66
N THR A 4 26.17 23.48 -22.50
CA THR A 4 27.15 22.48 -22.07
C THR A 4 28.01 23.13 -21.00
N THR A 5 27.70 22.83 -19.74
CA THR A 5 28.50 23.21 -18.57
C THR A 5 29.90 22.63 -18.76
N ASN A 6 30.91 23.51 -18.75
CA ASN A 6 32.32 23.10 -18.73
C ASN A 6 32.56 22.31 -17.45
N VAL A 7 32.56 20.98 -17.55
CA VAL A 7 33.07 20.11 -16.50
C VAL A 7 34.53 20.48 -16.30
N THR A 8 34.89 20.90 -15.10
CA THR A 8 36.25 21.36 -14.83
C THR A 8 37.20 20.16 -14.84
N ALA A 9 38.45 20.32 -15.28
CA ALA A 9 39.43 19.22 -15.33
C ALA A 9 39.66 18.55 -13.96
N SER A 10 39.34 19.23 -12.85
CA SER A 10 39.35 18.66 -11.51
C SER A 10 38.22 17.68 -11.24
N ASP A 11 37.03 17.86 -11.83
CA ASP A 11 35.88 16.97 -11.61
C ASP A 11 36.08 15.63 -12.31
N THR A 12 36.69 15.64 -13.50
CA THR A 12 37.07 14.41 -14.22
C THR A 12 38.12 13.61 -13.47
N LEU A 13 39.15 14.28 -12.92
CA LEU A 13 40.22 13.60 -12.18
C LEU A 13 39.71 12.91 -10.90
N ILE A 14 38.77 13.53 -10.18
CA ILE A 14 38.16 12.94 -8.98
C ILE A 14 37.34 11.70 -9.33
N ASN A 15 36.64 11.71 -10.47
CA ASN A 15 35.84 10.57 -10.91
C ASN A 15 36.72 9.38 -11.32
N ASP A 16 37.82 9.62 -12.05
CA ASP A 16 38.69 8.53 -12.52
C ASP A 16 39.33 7.77 -11.35
N ASN A 17 39.86 8.48 -10.35
CA ASN A 17 40.42 7.86 -9.15
C ASN A 17 39.36 7.11 -8.32
N THR A 18 38.14 7.64 -8.25
CA THR A 18 37.03 6.96 -7.55
C THR A 18 36.65 5.66 -8.26
N ILE A 19 36.60 5.67 -9.60
CA ILE A 19 36.28 4.48 -10.42
C ILE A 19 37.35 3.40 -10.24
N GLU A 20 38.63 3.76 -10.31
CA GLU A 20 39.74 2.81 -10.10
C GLU A 20 39.70 2.19 -8.70
N GLU A 21 39.44 2.99 -7.68
CA GLU A 21 39.40 2.53 -6.30
C GLU A 21 38.19 1.63 -6.02
N ILE A 22 36.99 1.96 -6.55
CA ILE A 22 35.82 1.07 -6.47
C ILE A 22 36.11 -0.26 -7.18
N SER A 23 36.70 -0.21 -8.37
CA SER A 23 37.09 -1.42 -9.12
C SER A 23 38.05 -2.29 -8.31
N ARG A 24 39.00 -1.66 -7.60
CA ARG A 24 39.99 -2.33 -6.77
C ARG A 24 39.35 -2.97 -5.54
N ILE A 25 38.44 -2.27 -4.87
CA ILE A 25 37.75 -2.79 -3.66
C ILE A 25 36.86 -3.97 -4.01
N LEU A 26 36.11 -3.86 -5.11
CA LEU A 26 35.19 -4.90 -5.57
C LEU A 26 35.90 -6.04 -6.33
N GLU A 27 37.21 -5.96 -6.51
CA GLU A 27 38.05 -6.91 -7.28
C GLU A 27 37.47 -7.23 -8.67
N LEU A 28 36.90 -6.22 -9.33
CA LEU A 28 36.24 -6.38 -10.63
C LEU A 28 37.28 -6.71 -11.71
N GLN A 29 37.03 -7.79 -12.45
CA GLN A 29 37.80 -8.15 -13.63
C GLN A 29 37.48 -7.19 -14.78
N ASP A 30 38.43 -6.98 -15.69
CA ASP A 30 38.28 -6.09 -16.85
C ASP A 30 37.29 -6.68 -17.87
N THR A 31 36.00 -6.39 -17.64
CA THR A 31 34.84 -6.96 -18.34
C THR A 31 33.87 -5.83 -18.67
N GLU A 32 32.99 -6.03 -19.66
CA GLU A 32 31.92 -5.06 -19.96
C GLU A 32 31.02 -4.79 -18.74
N GLU A 33 30.91 -5.75 -17.82
CA GLU A 33 30.11 -5.64 -16.59
C GLU A 33 30.76 -4.72 -15.55
N LYS A 34 32.09 -4.56 -15.55
CA LYS A 34 32.81 -3.71 -14.59
C LYS A 34 32.33 -2.27 -14.63
N GLU A 35 32.27 -1.67 -15.83
CA GLU A 35 31.80 -0.30 -15.99
C GLU A 35 30.33 -0.17 -15.55
N GLN A 36 29.51 -1.18 -15.86
CA GLN A 36 28.11 -1.18 -15.46
C GLN A 36 27.93 -1.22 -13.95
N ILE A 37 28.68 -2.08 -13.24
CA ILE A 37 28.65 -2.20 -11.78
C ILE A 37 29.06 -0.88 -11.14
N ILE A 38 30.19 -0.31 -11.57
CA ILE A 38 30.71 0.95 -11.00
C ILE A 38 29.72 2.09 -11.22
N ASN A 39 29.18 2.21 -12.44
CA ASN A 39 28.18 3.23 -12.76
C ASN A 39 26.91 3.05 -11.92
N ASP A 40 26.45 1.82 -11.73
CA ASP A 40 25.28 1.54 -10.90
C ASP A 40 25.54 1.86 -9.41
N VAL A 41 26.74 1.61 -8.89
CA VAL A 41 27.13 1.96 -7.51
C VAL A 41 27.21 3.47 -7.33
N LEU A 42 27.88 4.19 -8.23
CA LEU A 42 27.99 5.65 -8.16
C LEU A 42 26.64 6.36 -8.34
N LYS A 43 25.70 5.75 -9.08
CA LYS A 43 24.37 6.31 -9.35
C LYS A 43 23.31 5.93 -8.32
N ASN A 44 23.36 4.71 -7.80
CA ASN A 44 22.30 4.15 -6.96
C ASN A 44 22.75 3.84 -5.52
N GLY A 45 24.02 4.14 -5.19
CA GLY A 45 24.61 3.86 -3.90
C GLY A 45 25.05 2.40 -3.74
N ARG A 46 25.54 2.06 -2.54
CA ARG A 46 26.07 0.73 -2.21
C ARG A 46 25.06 -0.40 -2.45
N GLN A 47 23.78 -0.16 -2.22
CA GLN A 47 22.72 -1.18 -2.40
C GLN A 47 22.52 -1.62 -3.85
N ALA A 48 23.12 -0.91 -4.83
CA ALA A 48 23.18 -1.36 -6.21
C ALA A 48 23.84 -2.74 -6.35
N LEU A 49 24.76 -3.10 -5.43
CA LEU A 49 25.48 -4.37 -5.46
C LEU A 49 24.56 -5.59 -5.30
N VAL A 50 23.36 -5.44 -4.73
CA VAL A 50 22.37 -6.53 -4.62
C VAL A 50 22.01 -7.11 -5.99
N LYS A 51 22.01 -6.28 -7.04
CA LYS A 51 21.79 -6.73 -8.44
C LYS A 51 22.90 -7.66 -8.94
N TYR A 52 24.08 -7.59 -8.33
CA TYR A 52 25.32 -8.22 -8.77
C TYR A 52 25.81 -9.32 -7.82
N GLU A 53 24.97 -9.80 -6.90
CA GLU A 53 25.29 -10.85 -5.92
C GLU A 53 25.95 -12.09 -6.56
N ARG A 54 25.51 -12.48 -7.76
CA ARG A 54 26.04 -13.67 -8.46
C ARG A 54 27.35 -13.43 -9.21
N ILE A 55 27.70 -12.18 -9.45
CA ILE A 55 28.88 -11.78 -10.23
C ILE A 55 30.03 -11.43 -9.27
N LEU A 56 29.71 -10.79 -8.15
CA LEU A 56 30.67 -10.41 -7.14
C LEU A 56 31.20 -11.64 -6.39
N ILE A 57 32.45 -11.55 -5.95
CA ILE A 57 33.04 -12.54 -5.06
C ILE A 57 32.19 -12.59 -3.78
N PRO A 58 31.66 -13.76 -3.37
CA PRO A 58 30.72 -13.86 -2.24
C PRO A 58 31.22 -13.22 -0.95
N GLU A 59 32.52 -13.32 -0.68
CA GLU A 59 33.17 -12.71 0.48
C GLU A 59 33.08 -11.17 0.42
N ILE A 60 33.42 -10.57 -0.72
CA ILE A 60 33.34 -9.12 -0.96
C ILE A 60 31.88 -8.66 -0.85
N TYR A 61 30.96 -9.37 -1.50
CA TYR A 61 29.54 -9.06 -1.43
C TYR A 61 29.02 -9.08 0.02
N SER A 62 29.38 -10.12 0.78
CA SER A 62 28.97 -10.26 2.18
C SER A 62 29.51 -9.14 3.06
N VAL A 63 30.77 -8.73 2.87
CA VAL A 63 31.40 -7.63 3.62
C VAL A 63 30.74 -6.29 3.29
N GLU A 64 30.44 -6.04 2.01
CA GLU A 64 29.92 -4.75 1.58
C GLU A 64 28.42 -4.57 1.80
N ILE A 65 27.61 -5.63 1.70
CA ILE A 65 26.15 -5.56 1.90
C ILE A 65 25.74 -5.92 3.34
N ASN A 66 26.32 -6.95 3.95
CA ASN A 66 25.86 -7.52 5.22
C ASN A 66 26.71 -7.09 6.41
N LYS A 67 27.01 -5.79 6.58
CA LYS A 67 27.79 -5.23 7.71
C LYS A 67 27.18 -5.46 9.12
N SER A 68 26.52 -6.59 9.42
CA SER A 68 26.30 -7.02 10.80
C SER A 68 27.62 -7.56 11.37
N ILE A 69 28.36 -6.66 12.03
CA ILE A 69 29.66 -6.89 12.66
C ILE A 69 29.50 -7.69 13.96
N ASP A 70 28.97 -8.91 13.88
CA ASP A 70 29.04 -9.85 15.01
C ASP A 70 29.97 -11.03 14.75
N ASP A 71 30.36 -11.26 13.48
CA ASP A 71 31.23 -12.39 13.13
C ASP A 71 32.71 -11.95 13.07
N GLN A 72 33.41 -12.10 14.20
CA GLN A 72 34.84 -11.75 14.41
C GLN A 72 35.81 -12.72 13.71
N SER A 73 35.59 -13.03 12.42
CA SER A 73 36.58 -13.78 11.66
C SER A 73 37.81 -12.91 11.40
N ALA A 74 39.02 -13.42 11.72
CA ALA A 74 40.29 -12.75 11.42
C ALA A 74 40.47 -12.43 9.92
N VAL A 75 39.79 -13.18 9.04
CA VAL A 75 39.75 -12.93 7.59
C VAL A 75 38.96 -11.66 7.27
N VAL A 76 37.83 -11.46 7.95
CA VAL A 76 37.00 -10.25 7.83
C VAL A 76 37.76 -9.02 8.34
N GLN A 77 38.50 -9.12 9.45
CA GLN A 77 39.35 -8.01 9.93
C GLN A 77 40.47 -7.62 8.95
N THR A 78 41.04 -8.59 8.22
CA THR A 78 42.10 -8.30 7.23
C THR A 78 41.50 -7.64 5.98
N LEU A 79 40.28 -8.01 5.59
CA LEU A 79 39.54 -7.36 4.49
C LEU A 79 39.05 -5.95 4.87
N ILE A 80 38.65 -5.73 6.14
CA ILE A 80 38.23 -4.42 6.68
C ILE A 80 39.36 -3.37 6.69
N GLN A 81 40.64 -3.78 6.63
CA GLN A 81 41.76 -2.82 6.49
C GLN A 81 41.83 -2.14 5.12
N ARG A 82 41.01 -2.56 4.14
CA ARG A 82 40.87 -1.86 2.85
C ARG A 82 39.95 -0.65 3.03
N THR A 83 40.19 0.41 2.24
CA THR A 83 39.33 1.61 2.18
C THR A 83 37.86 1.21 2.15
N ASP A 84 37.07 1.68 3.11
CA ASP A 84 35.64 1.36 3.18
C ASP A 84 34.96 1.91 1.91
N LEU A 85 34.40 1.02 1.09
CA LEU A 85 33.63 1.41 -0.10
C LEU A 85 32.57 2.46 0.24
N SER A 86 31.97 2.33 1.42
CA SER A 86 31.00 3.28 1.97
C SER A 86 31.58 4.68 2.09
N GLU A 87 32.82 4.81 2.57
CA GLU A 87 33.49 6.11 2.73
C GLU A 87 33.80 6.75 1.36
N LEU A 88 34.21 5.96 0.38
CA LEU A 88 34.43 6.45 -0.98
C LEU A 88 33.14 6.93 -1.64
N ILE A 89 32.05 6.16 -1.49
CA ILE A 89 30.74 6.57 -2.01
C ILE A 89 30.26 7.83 -1.30
N LYS A 90 30.43 7.94 0.04
CA LYS A 90 30.12 9.18 0.78
C LYS A 90 30.91 10.38 0.24
N GLN A 91 32.21 10.22 -0.02
CA GLN A 91 33.03 11.28 -0.60
C GLN A 91 32.53 11.68 -1.99
N HIS A 92 32.22 10.72 -2.85
CA HIS A 92 31.64 10.96 -4.17
C HIS A 92 30.30 11.70 -4.08
N VAL A 93 29.40 11.23 -3.23
CA VAL A 93 28.08 11.84 -2.97
C VAL A 93 28.25 13.29 -2.50
N TYR A 94 29.15 13.54 -1.55
CA TYR A 94 29.43 14.88 -1.04
C TYR A 94 29.98 15.82 -2.12
N GLN A 95 30.91 15.36 -2.96
CA GLN A 95 31.39 16.15 -4.10
C GLN A 95 30.27 16.43 -5.10
N ARG A 96 29.40 15.45 -5.37
CA ARG A 96 28.26 15.64 -6.26
C ARG A 96 27.28 16.68 -5.70
N TRP A 97 27.02 16.69 -4.39
CA TRP A 97 26.22 17.72 -3.74
C TRP A 97 26.85 19.10 -3.91
N LYS A 98 28.16 19.21 -3.67
CA LYS A 98 28.93 20.44 -3.87
C LYS A 98 28.79 20.96 -5.30
N THR A 99 29.00 20.09 -6.29
CA THR A 99 28.90 20.43 -7.72
C THR A 99 27.49 20.85 -8.10
N ALA A 100 26.46 20.14 -7.61
CA ALA A 100 25.06 20.49 -7.85
C ALA A 100 24.69 21.85 -7.25
N CYS A 101 25.31 22.24 -6.13
CA CYS A 101 25.04 23.51 -5.47
C CYS A 101 25.92 24.68 -5.95
N LEU A 102 26.80 24.51 -6.96
CA LEU A 102 27.71 25.57 -7.43
C LEU A 102 26.97 26.85 -7.85
N ASN A 103 25.77 26.71 -8.41
CA ASN A 103 24.95 27.86 -8.84
C ASN A 103 24.04 28.39 -7.72
N GLN A 104 24.13 27.85 -6.51
CA GLN A 104 23.23 28.12 -5.38
C GLN A 104 24.01 28.19 -4.06
N PRO A 105 24.84 29.23 -3.87
CA PRO A 105 25.76 29.32 -2.72
C PRO A 105 25.04 29.24 -1.37
N LYS A 106 23.84 29.82 -1.24
CA LYS A 106 23.02 29.74 -0.02
C LYS A 106 22.68 28.30 0.39
N ILE A 107 22.37 27.43 -0.59
CA ILE A 107 22.08 26.01 -0.32
C ILE A 107 23.35 25.31 0.17
N TRP A 108 24.50 25.59 -0.45
CA TRP A 108 25.77 25.02 -0.04
C TRP A 108 26.21 25.49 1.36
N GLU A 109 26.07 26.79 1.64
CA GLU A 109 26.32 27.36 2.97
C GLU A 109 25.48 26.68 4.05
N PHE A 110 24.21 26.40 3.76
CA PHE A 110 23.35 25.64 4.67
C PHE A 110 23.85 24.20 4.88
N ILE A 111 24.22 23.48 3.82
CA ILE A 111 24.77 22.12 3.94
C ILE A 111 26.06 22.11 4.78
N VAL A 112 26.95 23.08 4.57
CA VAL A 112 28.19 23.22 5.37
C VAL A 112 27.87 23.57 6.82
N LYS A 113 26.97 24.52 7.06
CA LYS A 113 26.51 24.87 8.41
C LYS A 113 25.96 23.64 9.15
N MET A 114 25.12 22.84 8.49
CA MET A 114 24.55 21.63 9.09
C MET A 114 25.59 20.55 9.38
N LYS A 115 26.62 20.41 8.52
CA LYS A 115 27.76 19.54 8.78
C LYS A 115 28.52 19.94 10.04
N ASP A 116 28.65 21.24 10.29
CA ASP A 116 29.39 21.78 11.44
C ASP A 116 28.55 21.77 12.73
N GLU A 117 27.26 22.12 12.65
CA GLU A 117 26.36 22.22 13.80
C GLU A 117 25.78 20.87 14.25
N ASN A 118 25.56 19.93 13.32
CA ASN A 118 24.96 18.63 13.60
C ASN A 118 25.67 17.51 12.82
N LYS A 119 26.94 17.29 13.16
CA LYS A 119 27.82 16.33 12.48
C LYS A 119 27.26 14.90 12.42
N GLU A 120 26.63 14.43 13.50
CA GLU A 120 26.10 13.06 13.57
C GLU A 120 24.93 12.86 12.59
N HIS A 121 23.95 13.77 12.61
CA HIS A 121 22.84 13.75 11.66
C HIS A 121 23.31 13.91 10.22
N PHE A 122 24.26 14.84 9.99
CA PHE A 122 24.84 15.04 8.67
C PHE A 122 25.52 13.78 8.13
N GLU A 123 26.34 13.12 8.95
CA GLU A 123 27.00 11.87 8.57
C GLU A 123 25.97 10.76 8.34
N SER A 124 24.89 10.70 9.12
CA SER A 124 23.81 9.74 8.89
C SER A 124 23.11 9.96 7.55
N VAL A 125 22.75 11.20 7.22
CA VAL A 125 22.14 11.55 5.92
C VAL A 125 23.10 11.25 4.76
N LEU A 126 24.39 11.53 4.93
CA LEU A 126 25.42 11.24 3.94
C LEU A 126 25.59 9.73 3.73
N GLN A 127 25.65 8.95 4.82
CA GLN A 127 25.72 7.50 4.80
C GLN A 127 24.47 6.89 4.15
N HIS A 128 23.29 7.35 4.54
CA HIS A 128 22.02 6.89 3.97
C HIS A 128 21.93 7.18 2.47
N THR A 129 22.37 8.36 2.03
CA THR A 129 22.44 8.68 0.60
C THR A 129 23.50 7.84 -0.12
N ALA A 130 24.65 7.56 0.50
CA ALA A 130 25.66 6.67 -0.05
C ALA A 130 25.16 5.23 -0.20
N ASP A 131 24.26 4.78 0.67
CA ASP A 131 23.72 3.42 0.61
C ASP A 131 22.60 3.29 -0.44
N TYR A 132 21.73 4.29 -0.58
CA TYR A 132 20.47 4.16 -1.34
C TYR A 132 20.26 5.16 -2.48
N ASP A 133 21.19 6.09 -2.68
CA ASP A 133 21.15 7.26 -3.56
C ASP A 133 19.89 7.44 -4.43
N SER A 134 19.78 6.69 -5.54
CA SER A 134 18.71 6.85 -6.55
C SER A 134 17.30 6.60 -6.03
N THR A 135 17.15 5.86 -4.93
CA THR A 135 15.86 5.66 -4.26
C THR A 135 15.32 6.98 -3.70
N TYR A 136 16.21 7.89 -3.29
CA TYR A 136 15.86 9.11 -2.57
C TYR A 136 16.13 10.38 -3.38
N THR A 137 17.11 10.38 -4.28
CA THR A 137 17.45 11.55 -5.10
C THR A 137 16.45 11.85 -6.22
N LYS A 138 15.52 10.93 -6.52
CA LYS A 138 14.40 11.06 -7.48
C LYS A 138 14.79 11.95 -8.69
N SER A 139 14.01 12.97 -9.01
CA SER A 139 14.25 13.92 -10.10
C SER A 139 15.05 15.16 -9.67
N SER A 140 15.44 15.28 -8.39
CA SER A 140 16.28 16.38 -7.90
C SER A 140 17.07 15.98 -6.66
N SER A 141 18.39 15.81 -6.84
CA SER A 141 19.32 15.47 -5.76
C SER A 141 19.39 16.57 -4.70
N ILE A 142 19.37 17.85 -5.11
CA ILE A 142 19.44 19.00 -4.18
C ILE A 142 18.22 18.99 -3.25
N LEU A 143 17.01 18.84 -3.80
CA LEU A 143 15.80 18.81 -2.99
C LEU A 143 15.80 17.61 -2.03
N ALA A 144 16.23 16.44 -2.50
CA ALA A 144 16.28 15.25 -1.67
C ALA A 144 17.23 15.41 -0.47
N VAL A 145 18.40 16.03 -0.68
CA VAL A 145 19.38 16.28 0.38
C VAL A 145 18.84 17.28 1.39
N ILE A 146 18.26 18.38 0.93
CA ILE A 146 17.71 19.40 1.83
C ILE A 146 16.55 18.83 2.66
N LEU A 147 15.67 18.02 2.06
CA LEU A 147 14.64 17.32 2.80
C LEU A 147 15.22 16.32 3.81
N GLN A 148 16.25 15.56 3.46
CA GLN A 148 16.86 14.62 4.43
C GLN A 148 17.54 15.36 5.59
N ILE A 149 18.20 16.48 5.33
CA ILE A 149 18.88 17.28 6.37
C ILE A 149 17.87 17.93 7.32
N LEU A 150 16.76 18.46 6.81
CA LEU A 150 15.74 19.14 7.63
C LEU A 150 14.88 18.17 8.47
N PHE A 151 14.88 16.88 8.13
CA PHE A 151 14.02 15.89 8.77
C PHE A 151 14.81 15.07 9.79
N HIS A 152 14.53 15.31 11.07
CA HIS A 152 15.11 14.52 12.16
C HIS A 152 14.41 13.15 12.26
N GLY A 153 15.19 12.07 12.34
CA GLY A 153 14.66 10.70 12.52
C GLY A 153 14.53 9.85 11.25
N ILE A 154 15.16 10.26 10.12
CA ILE A 154 15.29 9.43 8.91
C ILE A 154 16.24 8.22 9.11
N ASP A 155 16.83 8.06 10.28
CA ASP A 155 17.83 7.00 10.50
C ASP A 155 17.21 5.67 10.95
N ASN A 156 15.90 5.64 11.20
CA ASN A 156 15.23 4.47 11.75
C ASN A 156 14.80 3.52 10.62
N GLU A 157 15.60 2.50 10.28
CA GLU A 157 15.42 1.56 9.14
C GLU A 157 13.98 1.09 8.87
N SER A 158 13.16 0.98 9.92
CA SER A 158 11.74 0.57 9.81
C SER A 158 10.77 1.67 9.33
N PHE A 159 11.22 2.93 9.22
CA PHE A 159 10.36 4.11 9.14
C PHE A 159 10.60 5.02 7.92
N THR A 160 11.55 4.74 7.03
CA THR A 160 12.19 5.83 6.26
C THR A 160 11.79 5.92 4.80
N LYS A 161 11.54 4.79 4.13
CA LYS A 161 11.19 4.82 2.70
C LYS A 161 9.79 5.38 2.45
N THR A 162 8.78 4.90 3.19
CA THR A 162 7.39 5.34 2.97
C THR A 162 7.18 6.79 3.38
N ILE A 163 7.68 7.19 4.55
CA ILE A 163 7.50 8.56 5.06
C ILE A 163 8.24 9.57 4.19
N PHE A 164 9.47 9.27 3.76
CA PHE A 164 10.17 10.17 2.85
C PHE A 164 9.47 10.27 1.49
N ILE A 165 8.91 9.17 0.98
CA ILE A 165 8.12 9.21 -0.25
C ILE A 165 6.88 10.08 -0.07
N ASP A 166 6.16 9.94 1.05
CA ASP A 166 4.96 10.73 1.35
C ASP A 166 5.30 12.21 1.53
N LEU A 167 6.40 12.50 2.24
CA LEU A 167 6.94 13.85 2.39
C LEU A 167 7.28 14.46 1.04
N TRP A 168 8.09 13.76 0.25
CA TRP A 168 8.48 14.20 -1.07
C TRP A 168 7.24 14.54 -1.89
N ASN A 169 6.28 13.60 -1.95
CA ASN A 169 5.06 13.78 -2.72
C ASN A 169 4.24 14.97 -2.20
N SER A 170 4.14 15.14 -0.88
CA SER A 170 3.43 16.29 -0.31
C SER A 170 4.11 17.60 -0.69
N VAL A 171 5.43 17.70 -0.54
CA VAL A 171 6.19 18.92 -0.83
C VAL A 171 6.25 19.23 -2.32
N THR A 172 6.35 18.23 -3.19
CA THR A 172 6.33 18.41 -4.66
C THR A 172 4.93 18.66 -5.23
N ASN A 173 3.86 18.43 -4.46
CA ASN A 173 2.48 18.69 -4.89
C ASN A 173 1.91 19.98 -4.29
N LYS A 174 2.15 20.19 -2.99
CA LYS A 174 1.63 21.32 -2.19
C LYS A 174 2.64 22.45 -2.02
N GLY A 175 3.82 22.33 -2.62
CA GLY A 175 4.93 23.26 -2.40
C GLY A 175 5.46 23.15 -0.98
N ILE A 176 6.12 24.21 -0.50
CA ILE A 176 6.71 24.25 0.83
C ILE A 176 5.67 24.10 1.96
N GLN A 177 4.41 24.42 1.71
CA GLN A 177 3.32 24.19 2.67
C GLN A 177 3.06 22.70 2.92
N GLY A 178 3.48 21.81 2.02
CA GLY A 178 3.38 20.36 2.23
C GLY A 178 4.15 19.86 3.45
N CYS A 179 5.20 20.59 3.89
CA CYS A 179 5.93 20.26 5.10
C CYS A 179 5.09 20.34 6.38
N LYS A 180 3.98 21.10 6.38
CA LYS A 180 3.07 21.18 7.54
C LYS A 180 2.36 19.87 7.85
N ASP A 181 2.26 18.96 6.88
CA ASP A 181 1.71 17.63 7.10
C ASP A 181 2.67 16.73 7.91
N PHE A 182 3.91 17.18 8.15
CA PHE A 182 4.99 16.41 8.74
C PHE A 182 5.64 17.10 9.96
N THR A 183 4.90 17.96 10.66
CA THR A 183 5.37 18.70 11.86
C THR A 183 5.84 17.80 13.00
N GLN A 184 5.46 16.52 12.99
CA GLN A 184 5.95 15.52 13.94
C GLN A 184 7.39 15.03 13.66
N TYR A 185 7.98 15.37 12.50
CA TYR A 185 9.31 14.95 12.06
C TYR A 185 10.27 16.12 11.76
N ILE A 186 9.76 17.35 11.75
CA ILE A 186 10.54 18.57 11.60
C ILE A 186 10.33 19.38 12.87
N SER A 187 11.40 19.95 13.44
CA SER A 187 11.21 20.88 14.55
C SER A 187 10.35 22.07 14.10
N GLU A 188 9.51 22.58 14.99
CA GLU A 188 8.63 23.70 14.67
C GLU A 188 9.44 24.96 14.30
N ASP A 189 10.60 25.15 14.93
CA ASP A 189 11.52 26.26 14.65
C ASP A 189 12.12 26.16 13.24
N ASP A 190 12.66 24.99 12.87
CA ASP A 190 13.21 24.76 11.52
C ASP A 190 12.13 24.93 10.44
N LEU A 191 10.94 24.38 10.68
CA LEU A 191 9.82 24.51 9.76
C LEU A 191 9.40 25.97 9.59
N ASN A 192 9.29 26.73 10.68
CA ASN A 192 8.93 28.13 10.64
C ASN A 192 10.00 28.96 9.91
N GLU A 193 11.29 28.69 10.14
CA GLU A 193 12.39 29.31 9.40
C GLU A 193 12.27 29.05 7.90
N GLN A 194 12.05 27.79 7.49
CA GLN A 194 11.91 27.45 6.08
C GLN A 194 10.68 28.11 5.43
N LEU A 195 9.57 28.24 6.16
CA LEU A 195 8.33 28.82 5.65
C LEU A 195 8.32 30.35 5.59
N ALA A 196 9.11 31.02 6.44
CA ALA A 196 9.10 32.48 6.55
C ALA A 196 9.88 33.18 5.43
N ASP A 197 10.94 32.55 4.91
CA ASP A 197 11.85 33.16 3.95
C ASP A 197 11.72 32.56 2.53
N CYS A 198 11.60 33.43 1.53
CA CYS A 198 11.65 33.02 0.11
C CYS A 198 13.07 32.73 -0.37
N ASP A 199 14.05 32.93 0.49
CA ASP A 199 15.44 32.55 0.26
C ASP A 199 15.88 31.39 1.16
N SER A 200 14.94 30.72 1.84
CA SER A 200 15.26 29.54 2.65
C SER A 200 15.85 28.42 1.79
N PRO A 201 16.76 27.59 2.31
CA PRO A 201 17.36 26.48 1.57
C PRO A 201 16.32 25.55 0.92
N LEU A 202 15.24 25.23 1.64
CA LEU A 202 14.15 24.42 1.11
C LEU A 202 13.39 25.12 -0.01
N PHE A 203 13.11 26.42 0.13
CA PHE A 203 12.46 27.20 -0.92
C PHE A 203 13.31 27.20 -2.19
N LEU A 204 14.61 27.49 -2.08
CA LEU A 204 15.52 27.53 -3.22
C LEU A 204 15.62 26.16 -3.91
N ALA A 205 15.73 25.07 -3.13
CA ALA A 205 15.77 23.72 -3.66
C ALA A 205 14.48 23.34 -4.42
N LEU A 206 13.32 23.66 -3.85
CA LEU A 206 12.02 23.45 -4.51
C LEU A 206 11.87 24.30 -5.76
N ARG A 207 12.30 25.56 -5.71
CA ARG A 207 12.23 26.47 -6.85
C ARG A 207 13.03 25.94 -8.03
N ILE A 208 14.23 25.39 -7.79
CA ILE A 208 15.04 24.74 -8.83
C ILE A 208 14.29 23.56 -9.42
N TYR A 209 13.76 22.68 -8.55
CA TYR A 209 12.99 21.51 -8.95
C TYR A 209 11.78 21.87 -9.85
N TYR A 210 11.00 22.87 -9.45
CA TYR A 210 9.83 23.30 -10.20
C TYR A 210 10.19 24.08 -11.45
N TYR A 211 11.23 24.93 -11.42
CA TYR A 211 11.60 25.78 -12.55
C TYR A 211 11.98 24.95 -13.77
N GLU A 212 12.74 23.87 -13.60
CA GLU A 212 13.12 22.99 -14.70
C GLU A 212 11.88 22.43 -15.41
N GLN A 213 10.98 21.81 -14.64
CA GLN A 213 9.73 21.22 -15.14
C GLN A 213 8.79 22.27 -15.76
N LEU A 214 8.57 23.40 -15.09
CA LEU A 214 7.74 24.50 -15.58
C LEU A 214 8.28 25.09 -16.88
N SER A 215 9.60 25.29 -16.96
CA SER A 215 10.21 25.86 -18.15
C SER A 215 10.00 24.99 -19.38
N GLU A 216 10.03 23.67 -19.20
CA GLU A 216 9.80 22.70 -20.24
C GLU A 216 8.32 22.65 -20.64
N LEU A 217 7.41 22.57 -19.67
CA LEU A 217 5.96 22.65 -19.92
C LEU A 217 5.56 23.93 -20.67
N PHE A 218 6.12 25.08 -20.29
CA PHE A 218 5.79 26.36 -20.91
C PHE A 218 6.34 26.40 -22.35
N LYS A 219 7.54 25.85 -22.60
CA LYS A 219 8.09 25.72 -23.97
C LYS A 219 7.22 24.81 -24.85
N GLN A 220 6.81 23.65 -24.33
CA GLN A 220 5.95 22.69 -25.03
C GLN A 220 4.60 23.32 -25.42
N ASN A 221 4.04 24.16 -24.54
CA ASN A 221 2.80 24.91 -24.78
C ASN A 221 3.01 26.25 -25.51
N LYS A 222 4.23 26.52 -26.00
CA LYS A 222 4.60 27.75 -26.71
C LYS A 222 4.25 29.03 -25.93
N ILE A 223 4.38 29.01 -24.61
CA ILE A 223 4.16 30.17 -23.72
C ILE A 223 5.49 30.92 -23.62
N PRO A 224 5.63 32.15 -24.15
CA PRO A 224 6.89 32.88 -24.03
C PRO A 224 7.14 33.35 -22.60
N ASP A 225 8.41 33.44 -22.20
CA ASP A 225 8.79 33.97 -20.89
C ASP A 225 8.72 35.51 -20.85
N THR A 226 7.52 36.06 -20.98
CA THR A 226 7.33 37.51 -20.94
C THR A 226 7.27 38.02 -19.51
N ARG A 227 8.12 39.01 -19.17
CA ARG A 227 8.16 39.65 -17.84
C ARG A 227 8.46 38.65 -16.70
N ASN A 228 9.43 37.75 -16.91
CA ASN A 228 9.86 36.74 -15.94
C ASN A 228 8.70 35.85 -15.47
N LEU A 229 7.81 35.50 -16.39
CA LEU A 229 6.64 34.67 -16.13
C LEU A 229 7.05 33.31 -15.57
N TYR A 230 8.14 32.72 -16.08
CA TYR A 230 8.64 31.42 -15.67
C TYR A 230 9.10 31.46 -14.21
N SER A 231 9.90 32.46 -13.85
CA SER A 231 10.34 32.65 -12.45
C SER A 231 9.14 32.89 -11.53
N LEU A 232 8.20 33.76 -11.93
CA LEU A 232 7.03 34.04 -11.10
C LEU A 232 6.17 32.78 -10.90
N ALA A 233 5.99 31.96 -11.94
CA ALA A 233 5.27 30.70 -11.81
C ALA A 233 6.01 29.75 -10.86
N ALA A 234 7.33 29.62 -11.01
CA ALA A 234 8.15 28.79 -10.14
C ALA A 234 8.08 29.24 -8.66
N ASP A 235 8.15 30.54 -8.39
CA ASP A 235 8.02 31.07 -7.03
C ASP A 235 6.64 30.74 -6.43
N ASN A 236 5.56 30.91 -7.21
CA ASN A 236 4.22 30.65 -6.72
C ASN A 236 3.94 29.15 -6.53
N VAL A 237 4.43 28.30 -7.42
CA VAL A 237 4.35 26.83 -7.28
C VAL A 237 5.17 26.36 -6.09
N THR A 238 6.37 26.93 -5.90
CA THR A 238 7.20 26.65 -4.71
C THR A 238 6.44 26.98 -3.42
N LYS A 239 5.74 28.11 -3.37
CA LYS A 239 4.97 28.52 -2.19
C LYS A 239 3.72 27.68 -1.94
N LYS A 240 2.97 27.36 -2.99
CA LYS A 240 1.57 26.92 -2.84
C LYS A 240 1.25 25.57 -3.50
N GLY A 241 2.23 24.96 -4.15
CA GLY A 241 2.06 23.77 -4.97
C GLY A 241 1.58 24.06 -6.39
N TRP A 242 1.49 23.01 -7.21
CA TRP A 242 1.23 23.10 -8.64
C TRP A 242 -0.05 23.88 -8.98
N LEU A 243 -1.21 23.46 -8.46
CA LEU A 243 -2.50 24.05 -8.85
C LEU A 243 -2.60 25.52 -8.45
N ASN A 244 -2.41 25.80 -7.16
CA ASN A 244 -2.51 27.15 -6.62
C ASN A 244 -1.42 28.08 -7.19
N GLY A 245 -0.24 27.52 -7.48
CA GLY A 245 0.87 28.25 -8.07
C GLY A 245 0.60 28.63 -9.52
N ILE A 246 0.11 27.70 -10.33
CA ILE A 246 -0.26 27.95 -11.73
C ILE A 246 -1.46 28.88 -11.84
N GLU A 247 -2.46 28.74 -10.96
CA GLU A 247 -3.62 29.62 -10.95
C GLU A 247 -3.23 31.09 -10.76
N SER A 248 -2.16 31.37 -9.99
CA SER A 248 -1.67 32.73 -9.78
C SER A 248 -1.18 33.44 -11.05
N VAL A 249 -0.83 32.68 -12.10
CA VAL A 249 -0.38 33.22 -13.39
C VAL A 249 -1.45 33.14 -14.49
N LYS A 250 -2.67 32.71 -14.16
CA LYS A 250 -3.80 32.58 -15.09
C LYS A 250 -4.04 33.82 -15.93
N ASN A 251 -4.04 35.01 -15.32
CA ASN A 251 -4.29 36.28 -16.02
C ASN A 251 -3.13 36.76 -16.90
N LYS A 252 -1.98 36.06 -16.88
CA LYS A 252 -0.79 36.37 -17.66
C LYS A 252 -0.60 35.43 -18.86
N ILE A 253 -1.44 34.41 -18.99
CA ILE A 253 -1.37 33.38 -20.02
C ILE A 253 -2.71 33.38 -20.78
N PRO A 254 -2.71 33.24 -22.12
CA PRO A 254 -3.95 33.06 -22.86
C PRO A 254 -4.75 31.87 -22.34
N LEU A 255 -6.06 32.02 -22.16
CA LEU A 255 -6.93 31.02 -21.52
C LEU A 255 -6.77 29.60 -22.12
N VAL A 256 -6.72 29.49 -23.45
CA VAL A 256 -6.53 28.22 -24.15
C VAL A 256 -5.23 27.51 -23.76
N LYS A 257 -4.15 28.27 -23.55
CA LYS A 257 -2.85 27.70 -23.13
C LYS A 257 -2.84 27.35 -21.64
N TYR A 258 -3.54 28.13 -20.82
CA TYR A 258 -3.72 27.83 -19.40
C TYR A 258 -4.48 26.50 -19.21
N GLU A 259 -5.55 26.27 -19.96
CA GLU A 259 -6.31 25.02 -19.94
C GLU A 259 -5.48 23.81 -20.40
N ALA A 260 -4.68 23.98 -21.46
CA ALA A 260 -3.75 22.94 -21.91
C ALA A 260 -2.72 22.59 -20.83
N LEU A 261 -2.17 23.61 -20.17
CA LEU A 261 -1.22 23.43 -19.07
C LEU A 261 -1.83 22.69 -17.88
N LEU A 262 -3.07 23.02 -17.49
CA LEU A 262 -3.76 22.29 -16.42
C LEU A 262 -3.95 20.81 -16.75
N LYS A 263 -4.25 20.50 -18.01
CA LYS A 263 -4.40 19.11 -18.48
C LYS A 263 -3.10 18.32 -18.41
N GLU A 264 -1.96 18.96 -18.70
CA GLU A 264 -0.63 18.32 -18.63
C GLU A 264 -0.12 18.17 -17.20
N ILE A 265 -0.50 19.08 -16.29
CA ILE A 265 -0.10 19.03 -14.88
C ILE A 265 -0.96 18.04 -14.07
N ALA A 266 -2.21 17.80 -14.48
CA ALA A 266 -3.12 16.85 -13.81
C ALA A 266 -2.48 15.47 -13.47
N PRO A 267 -1.78 14.77 -14.39
CA PRO A 267 -1.10 13.52 -14.06
C PRO A 267 0.07 13.67 -13.08
N MET A 268 0.70 14.86 -13.00
CA MET A 268 1.83 15.11 -12.08
C MET A 268 1.38 15.23 -10.62
N ILE A 269 0.17 15.74 -10.38
CA ILE A 269 -0.36 15.96 -9.02
C ILE A 269 -0.92 14.66 -8.41
N GLY A 270 -1.11 13.62 -9.22
CA GLY A 270 -1.82 12.40 -8.83
C GLY A 270 -3.33 12.58 -8.85
N SER A 271 -4.06 11.49 -9.02
CA SER A 271 -5.50 11.42 -9.31
C SER A 271 -6.44 11.88 -8.18
N SER A 272 -5.93 12.46 -7.10
CA SER A 272 -6.71 12.82 -5.91
C SER A 272 -7.13 14.28 -5.82
N VAL A 273 -6.83 15.13 -6.81
CA VAL A 273 -7.22 16.54 -6.75
C VAL A 273 -8.26 16.87 -7.81
N GLU A 274 -9.46 17.25 -7.36
CA GLU A 274 -10.52 17.75 -8.22
C GLU A 274 -10.04 19.04 -8.91
N VAL A 275 -9.85 18.97 -10.24
CA VAL A 275 -9.60 20.16 -11.05
C VAL A 275 -10.88 21.01 -10.97
N PRO A 276 -10.81 22.28 -10.55
CA PRO A 276 -12.00 23.12 -10.47
C PRO A 276 -12.74 23.12 -11.80
N GLU A 277 -13.99 22.64 -11.80
CA GLU A 277 -14.83 22.64 -13.01
C GLU A 277 -14.97 24.09 -13.51
N LEU A 278 -14.35 24.36 -14.66
CA LEU A 278 -14.50 25.61 -15.39
C LEU A 278 -15.95 25.70 -15.85
N ARG A 279 -16.78 26.43 -15.10
CA ARG A 279 -18.16 26.75 -15.50
C ARG A 279 -18.12 27.43 -16.86
N SER A 280 -18.58 26.73 -17.89
CA SER A 280 -18.85 27.31 -19.20
C SER A 280 -19.89 28.41 -19.02
N THR A 281 -19.50 29.67 -19.16
CA THR A 281 -20.44 30.78 -19.25
C THR A 281 -21.22 30.63 -20.54
N SER A 282 -22.41 30.03 -20.47
CA SER A 282 -23.39 30.11 -21.54
C SER A 282 -23.76 31.57 -21.75
N THR A 283 -23.51 32.08 -22.94
CA THR A 283 -23.94 33.41 -23.41
C THR A 283 -25.47 33.56 -23.30
N PRO A 284 -25.99 34.71 -22.85
CA PRO A 284 -27.43 34.94 -22.82
C PRO A 284 -27.93 35.31 -24.21
N THR A 285 -28.81 34.49 -24.78
CA THR A 285 -29.56 34.85 -25.99
C THR A 285 -30.81 35.60 -25.57
N SER A 286 -30.88 36.86 -25.93
CA SER A 286 -32.06 37.71 -25.85
C SER A 286 -32.89 37.57 -27.14
N ALA A 287 -34.14 37.10 -27.02
CA ALA A 287 -35.22 37.44 -27.95
C ALA A 287 -36.59 37.11 -27.35
N SER A 288 -37.51 38.05 -27.56
CA SER A 288 -38.84 38.24 -26.99
C SER A 288 -39.97 37.56 -27.78
N ASN A 289 -41.01 37.13 -27.04
CA ASN A 289 -42.46 37.19 -27.29
C ASN A 289 -43.02 37.19 -28.73
N LEU A 290 -43.95 36.27 -29.06
CA LEU A 290 -45.41 36.50 -29.09
C LEU A 290 -46.20 35.20 -29.42
N ALA A 291 -47.50 35.22 -29.07
CA ALA A 291 -48.54 34.18 -29.13
C ALA A 291 -48.94 33.73 -30.58
N THR A 292 -49.81 32.76 -30.90
CA THR A 292 -51.07 32.20 -30.34
C THR A 292 -51.45 30.92 -31.15
N SER A 293 -52.41 30.12 -30.63
CA SER A 293 -53.52 29.48 -31.40
C SER A 293 -53.55 27.95 -31.66
N THR A 294 -54.33 27.25 -30.82
CA THR A 294 -55.44 26.29 -31.09
C THR A 294 -55.32 25.06 -32.01
N ARG A 295 -55.70 23.91 -31.39
CA ARG A 295 -56.79 22.94 -31.71
C ARG A 295 -56.52 21.59 -32.43
N ASP A 296 -57.21 20.59 -31.86
CA ASP A 296 -57.78 19.31 -32.38
C ASP A 296 -57.01 18.01 -32.03
N ASN A 297 -57.52 17.12 -31.15
CA ASN A 297 -58.59 16.09 -31.31
C ASN A 297 -58.32 15.19 -32.53
N THR A 298 -58.19 13.85 -32.50
CA THR A 298 -58.84 12.75 -31.75
C THR A 298 -58.17 11.39 -32.18
N PRO A 299 -58.52 10.22 -31.62
CA PRO A 299 -57.63 9.06 -31.44
C PRO A 299 -57.92 7.78 -32.28
N LEU A 300 -56.98 6.79 -32.19
CA LEU A 300 -57.13 5.30 -32.22
C LEU A 300 -57.64 4.64 -33.52
N PRO A 301 -57.27 3.35 -33.83
CA PRO A 301 -57.72 2.18 -33.07
C PRO A 301 -56.78 0.97 -32.91
N ASN A 302 -57.18 0.16 -31.93
CA ASN A 302 -56.77 -1.21 -31.59
C ASN A 302 -57.21 -2.27 -32.63
N THR A 303 -56.55 -3.42 -32.61
CA THR A 303 -57.04 -4.75 -33.08
C THR A 303 -56.44 -5.84 -32.15
N THR A 304 -57.23 -6.48 -31.26
CA THR A 304 -57.88 -7.83 -31.36
C THR A 304 -56.88 -9.02 -31.45
N HIS A 305 -56.69 -9.80 -30.37
CA HIS A 305 -57.36 -11.06 -29.97
C HIS A 305 -56.75 -12.35 -30.57
N LEU A 306 -56.31 -13.29 -29.70
CA LEU A 306 -56.17 -14.75 -29.90
C LEU A 306 -55.86 -15.36 -28.49
N GLU A 307 -56.86 -15.84 -27.76
CA GLU A 307 -57.42 -17.21 -27.72
C GLU A 307 -56.67 -18.19 -26.80
N LEU A 308 -57.45 -18.67 -25.83
CA LEU A 308 -57.18 -19.70 -24.83
C LEU A 308 -57.22 -21.10 -25.46
N ILE A 309 -56.25 -21.95 -25.11
CA ILE A 309 -56.42 -23.41 -25.16
C ILE A 309 -55.83 -24.03 -23.89
N THR A 310 -56.68 -24.73 -23.15
CA THR A 310 -56.39 -25.92 -22.32
C THR A 310 -57.17 -27.08 -22.98
N PRO A 311 -57.00 -28.41 -22.68
CA PRO A 311 -56.65 -28.94 -21.34
C PRO A 311 -55.99 -30.38 -21.23
N ILE A 312 -55.50 -30.74 -20.01
CA ILE A 312 -55.35 -32.08 -19.30
C ILE A 312 -54.62 -33.29 -19.97
N PRO A 313 -54.32 -34.44 -19.30
CA PRO A 313 -53.84 -34.79 -17.93
C PRO A 313 -52.52 -35.62 -17.90
N THR A 314 -51.98 -35.83 -16.70
CA THR A 314 -50.94 -36.81 -16.28
C THR A 314 -51.33 -38.28 -16.56
N PRO A 315 -50.39 -39.26 -16.52
CA PRO A 315 -50.16 -40.03 -15.28
C PRO A 315 -48.76 -40.71 -15.10
N ASN A 316 -48.53 -41.21 -13.86
CA ASN A 316 -47.69 -42.35 -13.45
C ASN A 316 -46.26 -42.15 -12.87
N GLN A 317 -46.18 -42.15 -11.53
CA GLN A 317 -45.19 -42.90 -10.73
C GLN A 317 -45.52 -44.41 -10.75
N PRO A 318 -44.58 -45.38 -10.55
CA PRO A 318 -44.05 -45.79 -9.21
C PRO A 318 -42.63 -46.47 -9.27
N PRO A 319 -42.14 -47.22 -8.25
CA PRO A 319 -42.24 -47.11 -6.80
C PRO A 319 -40.86 -47.06 -6.08
N ILE A 320 -40.99 -46.80 -4.77
CA ILE A 320 -40.03 -46.91 -3.67
C ILE A 320 -39.56 -48.35 -3.44
N ILE A 321 -38.27 -48.54 -3.15
CA ILE A 321 -37.73 -49.67 -2.37
C ILE A 321 -36.84 -49.08 -1.27
N GLY A 322 -37.10 -49.50 -0.04
CA GLY A 322 -36.43 -49.03 1.17
C GLY A 322 -35.43 -50.02 1.77
N ILE A 323 -35.13 -49.74 3.06
CA ILE A 323 -34.31 -50.49 4.03
C ILE A 323 -32.81 -50.21 3.79
N TRP A 324 -32.00 -49.65 4.71
CA TRP A 324 -31.79 -49.99 6.12
C TRP A 324 -31.59 -48.77 7.02
N SER A 325 -32.19 -48.86 8.20
CA SER A 325 -32.05 -48.00 9.37
C SER A 325 -30.86 -48.43 10.23
N ASP A 326 -30.04 -47.48 10.67
CA ASP A 326 -29.11 -47.65 11.78
C ASP A 326 -29.26 -46.46 12.76
N PRO A 327 -29.57 -46.68 14.06
CA PRO A 327 -30.01 -45.62 14.95
C PRO A 327 -28.94 -45.26 16.00
N HIS A 328 -27.98 -44.41 15.66
CA HIS A 328 -27.17 -43.72 16.68
C HIS A 328 -26.59 -42.41 16.15
N LEU A 329 -27.33 -41.31 16.28
CA LEU A 329 -26.74 -40.02 16.62
C LEU A 329 -27.84 -39.09 17.14
N ALA A 330 -27.84 -38.91 18.46
CA ALA A 330 -28.76 -38.02 19.15
C ALA A 330 -28.50 -36.55 18.75
N SER A 331 -29.61 -35.87 18.54
CA SER A 331 -29.81 -34.45 18.30
C SER A 331 -28.89 -33.50 19.09
N SER A 332 -28.17 -32.63 18.38
CA SER A 332 -27.94 -31.26 18.81
C SER A 332 -28.62 -30.32 17.82
N THR A 333 -29.77 -29.78 18.24
CA THR A 333 -30.50 -28.73 17.52
C THR A 333 -29.67 -27.46 17.48
N THR A 334 -28.88 -27.27 16.41
CA THR A 334 -28.36 -25.95 16.04
C THR A 334 -29.46 -25.18 15.32
N THR A 335 -30.00 -24.16 16.00
CA THR A 335 -30.86 -23.16 15.39
C THR A 335 -30.10 -22.41 14.28
N PRO A 336 -30.76 -21.99 13.18
CA PRO A 336 -30.12 -21.24 12.12
C PRO A 336 -29.87 -19.80 12.60
N PHE A 337 -28.61 -19.46 12.86
CA PHE A 337 -28.19 -18.08 13.11
C PHE A 337 -28.44 -17.23 11.85
N GLY A 338 -29.44 -16.34 11.94
CA GLY A 338 -29.60 -15.23 11.02
C GLY A 338 -28.42 -14.25 11.14
N ASN A 339 -28.03 -13.64 10.03
CA ASN A 339 -26.94 -12.67 9.96
C ASN A 339 -27.25 -11.42 10.80
N VAL A 340 -26.81 -11.40 12.06
CA VAL A 340 -26.76 -10.18 12.86
C VAL A 340 -25.46 -9.47 12.53
N THR A 341 -25.54 -8.30 11.89
CA THR A 341 -24.40 -7.36 11.82
C THR A 341 -24.05 -6.93 13.24
N LEU A 342 -22.90 -7.40 13.73
CA LEU A 342 -22.38 -7.00 15.04
C LEU A 342 -21.90 -5.54 14.98
N ASP A 343 -22.23 -4.78 16.02
CA ASP A 343 -21.61 -3.48 16.28
C ASP A 343 -20.13 -3.65 16.67
N GLU A 344 -19.38 -2.55 16.78
CA GLU A 344 -17.94 -2.61 17.11
C GLU A 344 -17.68 -3.35 18.44
N LYS A 345 -18.54 -3.15 19.44
CA LYS A 345 -18.46 -3.89 20.72
C LYS A 345 -18.70 -5.39 20.52
N GLY A 346 -19.66 -5.77 19.69
CA GLY A 346 -19.95 -7.17 19.36
C GLY A 346 -18.79 -7.84 18.62
N LYS A 347 -18.13 -7.13 17.70
CA LYS A 347 -16.91 -7.60 17.03
C LYS A 347 -15.76 -7.78 18.01
N GLN A 348 -15.54 -6.82 18.90
CA GLN A 348 -14.51 -6.92 19.95
C GLN A 348 -14.77 -8.11 20.89
N ARG A 349 -16.02 -8.31 21.32
CA ARG A 349 -16.39 -9.50 22.13
C ARG A 349 -16.15 -10.82 21.40
N LEU A 350 -16.46 -10.88 20.10
CA LEU A 350 -16.18 -12.06 19.28
C LEU A 350 -14.67 -12.31 19.19
N TYR A 351 -13.88 -11.27 18.96
CA TYR A 351 -12.42 -11.33 18.96
C TYR A 351 -11.86 -11.87 20.28
N LEU A 352 -12.33 -11.38 21.43
CA LEU A 352 -11.88 -11.91 22.72
C LEU A 352 -12.25 -13.38 22.94
N LYS A 353 -13.40 -13.81 22.42
CA LYS A 353 -13.80 -15.23 22.47
C LYS A 353 -12.87 -16.10 21.62
N GLU A 354 -12.51 -15.66 20.43
CA GLU A 354 -11.55 -16.34 19.56
C GLU A 354 -10.15 -16.38 20.20
N LEU A 355 -9.70 -15.25 20.75
CA LEU A 355 -8.42 -15.14 21.44
C LEU A 355 -8.32 -16.11 22.63
N ARG A 356 -9.40 -16.25 23.42
CA ARG A 356 -9.48 -17.24 24.51
C ARG A 356 -9.37 -18.67 24.00
N HIS A 357 -10.01 -18.97 22.88
CA HIS A 357 -9.93 -20.29 22.27
C HIS A 357 -8.50 -20.61 21.82
N ASP A 358 -7.83 -19.65 21.17
CA ASP A 358 -6.44 -19.80 20.72
C ASP A 358 -5.50 -20.04 21.91
N LEU A 359 -5.62 -19.21 22.95
CA LEU A 359 -4.84 -19.32 24.18
C LEU A 359 -4.98 -20.69 24.86
N ALA A 360 -6.15 -21.33 24.76
CA ALA A 360 -6.37 -22.67 25.31
C ALA A 360 -5.56 -23.75 24.59
N THR A 361 -5.26 -23.55 23.30
CA THR A 361 -4.48 -24.49 22.48
C THR A 361 -2.98 -24.21 22.48
N MET A 362 -2.56 -23.00 22.88
CA MET A 362 -1.16 -22.59 22.89
C MET A 362 -0.35 -23.24 24.02
N THR A 363 0.87 -23.68 23.69
CA THR A 363 1.89 -24.07 24.68
C THR A 363 2.32 -22.87 25.53
N SER A 364 2.84 -23.11 26.73
CA SER A 364 3.30 -22.03 27.62
C SER A 364 4.61 -21.40 27.12
N CYS A 365 4.50 -20.37 26.27
CA CYS A 365 5.61 -19.58 25.72
C CYS A 365 5.38 -18.07 25.97
N ALA A 366 6.39 -17.23 25.66
CA ALA A 366 6.24 -15.78 25.80
C ALA A 366 5.11 -15.21 24.94
N GLU A 367 4.92 -15.71 23.71
CA GLU A 367 3.80 -15.32 22.85
C GLU A 367 2.44 -15.49 23.52
N LYS A 368 2.20 -16.68 24.12
CA LYS A 368 0.98 -16.96 24.88
C LYS A 368 0.81 -15.96 26.02
N THR A 369 1.86 -15.70 26.78
CA THR A 369 1.79 -14.78 27.93
C THR A 369 1.53 -13.33 27.49
N ILE A 370 2.07 -12.88 26.35
CA ILE A 370 1.70 -11.57 25.78
C ILE A 370 0.22 -11.55 25.39
N MET A 371 -0.28 -12.61 24.76
CA MET A 371 -1.70 -12.71 24.38
C MET A 371 -2.63 -12.78 25.61
N GLU A 372 -2.19 -13.41 26.71
CA GLU A 372 -2.89 -13.41 28.00
C GLU A 372 -2.98 -11.98 28.58
N LEU A 373 -1.89 -11.21 28.53
CA LEU A 373 -1.86 -9.81 28.95
C LEU A 373 -2.77 -8.94 28.06
N LEU A 374 -2.69 -9.08 26.73
CA LEU A 374 -3.56 -8.37 25.79
C LEU A 374 -5.04 -8.67 26.05
N LEU A 375 -5.39 -9.94 26.27
CA LEU A 375 -6.76 -10.36 26.59
C LEU A 375 -7.25 -9.68 27.88
N HIS A 376 -6.39 -9.60 28.91
CA HIS A 376 -6.73 -8.97 30.18
C HIS A 376 -7.10 -7.49 29.99
N PHE A 377 -6.24 -6.71 29.33
CA PHE A 377 -6.43 -5.28 29.16
C PHE A 377 -7.54 -4.93 28.15
N GLU A 378 -7.75 -5.72 27.10
CA GLU A 378 -8.91 -5.54 26.22
C GLU A 378 -10.24 -5.79 26.96
N ALA A 379 -10.27 -6.80 27.85
CA ALA A 379 -11.46 -7.06 28.66
C ALA A 379 -11.73 -5.91 29.65
N GLU A 380 -10.67 -5.32 30.22
CA GLU A 380 -10.76 -4.14 31.08
C GLU A 380 -11.35 -2.93 30.34
N LEU A 381 -10.88 -2.64 29.12
CA LEU A 381 -11.40 -1.54 28.28
C LEU A 381 -12.88 -1.71 27.90
N LEU A 382 -13.36 -2.96 27.82
CA LEU A 382 -14.76 -3.27 27.51
C LEU A 382 -15.69 -3.21 28.73
N GLU A 383 -15.16 -2.88 29.91
CA GLU A 383 -15.87 -2.93 31.20
C GLU A 383 -16.51 -4.31 31.44
N ASP A 384 -15.87 -5.38 30.96
CA ASP A 384 -16.35 -6.74 31.18
C ASP A 384 -16.13 -7.10 32.65
N SER A 385 -17.20 -6.95 33.44
CA SER A 385 -17.23 -7.09 34.91
C SER A 385 -16.61 -8.39 35.46
N MET A 386 -16.40 -9.42 34.62
CA MET A 386 -15.66 -10.62 35.00
C MET A 386 -14.15 -10.39 35.23
N PHE A 387 -13.57 -9.30 34.71
CA PHE A 387 -12.12 -9.05 34.73
C PHE A 387 -11.69 -7.77 35.45
N ALA A 388 -12.64 -6.91 35.81
CA ALA A 388 -12.36 -5.70 36.55
C ALA A 388 -11.79 -6.04 37.96
N ASN A 389 -10.54 -5.62 38.21
CA ASN A 389 -9.83 -5.55 39.51
C ASN A 389 -8.82 -6.65 39.90
N ASN A 390 -8.21 -7.38 38.96
CA ASN A 390 -7.13 -8.32 39.31
C ASN A 390 -5.71 -7.83 38.93
N GLN A 391 -5.30 -6.67 39.46
CA GLN A 391 -3.88 -6.23 39.39
C GLN A 391 -2.91 -7.33 39.89
N GLY A 392 -3.34 -8.13 40.87
CA GLY A 392 -2.59 -9.27 41.39
C GLY A 392 -2.28 -10.37 40.35
N THR A 393 -2.94 -10.37 39.18
CA THR A 393 -2.66 -11.32 38.09
C THR A 393 -1.72 -10.77 37.02
N VAL A 394 -1.64 -9.45 36.86
CA VAL A 394 -0.82 -8.81 35.82
C VAL A 394 0.67 -8.92 36.14
N ILE A 395 1.07 -8.61 37.38
CA ILE A 395 2.49 -8.62 37.78
C ILE A 395 3.10 -10.03 37.61
N PRO A 396 2.48 -11.13 38.10
CA PRO A 396 3.00 -12.48 37.87
C PRO A 396 3.07 -12.88 36.40
N LEU A 397 2.10 -12.45 35.57
CA LEU A 397 2.14 -12.70 34.12
C LEU A 397 3.28 -11.95 33.45
N PHE A 398 3.56 -10.72 33.88
CA PHE A 398 4.67 -9.94 33.35
C PHE A 398 6.04 -10.52 33.75
N GLU A 399 6.20 -10.96 34.99
CA GLU A 399 7.42 -11.66 35.45
C GLU A 399 7.63 -12.97 34.67
N LYS A 400 6.54 -13.74 34.47
CA LYS A 400 6.54 -14.94 33.63
C LYS A 400 6.97 -14.63 32.19
N LEU A 401 6.47 -13.54 31.60
CA LEU A 401 6.86 -13.10 30.27
C LEU A 401 8.36 -12.80 30.18
N GLN A 402 8.91 -12.07 31.16
CA GLN A 402 10.35 -11.76 31.19
C GLN A 402 11.20 -13.02 31.28
N ASP A 403 10.82 -13.98 32.13
CA ASP A 403 11.51 -15.26 32.25
C ASP A 403 11.46 -16.07 30.95
N GLN A 404 10.28 -16.14 30.30
CA GLN A 404 10.11 -16.85 29.03
C GLN A 404 10.94 -16.22 27.90
N ILE A 405 10.95 -14.89 27.76
CA ILE A 405 11.77 -14.19 26.75
C ILE A 405 13.26 -14.52 26.94
N LYS A 406 13.74 -14.52 28.20
CA LYS A 406 15.12 -14.88 28.53
C LYS A 406 15.42 -16.34 28.16
N LYS A 407 14.56 -17.27 28.58
CA LYS A 407 14.73 -18.71 28.31
C LYS A 407 14.67 -19.06 26.81
N GLN A 408 13.90 -18.31 26.04
CA GLN A 408 13.75 -18.50 24.59
C GLN A 408 14.84 -17.80 23.77
N GLY A 409 15.77 -17.08 24.41
CA GLY A 409 16.88 -16.43 23.72
C GLY A 409 16.47 -15.19 22.92
N TRP A 410 15.32 -14.59 23.20
CA TRP A 410 14.83 -13.40 22.49
C TRP A 410 15.30 -12.08 23.12
N LEU A 411 16.33 -12.11 23.95
CA LEU A 411 16.75 -10.95 24.72
C LEU A 411 17.69 -10.06 23.88
N SER A 412 17.13 -9.16 23.08
CA SER A 412 17.86 -8.05 22.44
C SER A 412 17.72 -6.75 23.22
N GLU A 413 18.61 -5.78 23.00
CA GLU A 413 18.54 -4.45 23.64
C GLU A 413 17.17 -3.77 23.40
N LYS A 414 16.67 -3.85 22.15
CA LYS A 414 15.35 -3.32 21.76
C LYS A 414 14.18 -4.03 22.44
N ILE A 415 14.31 -5.33 22.76
CA ILE A 415 13.31 -6.07 23.53
C ILE A 415 13.40 -5.72 25.02
N GLN A 416 14.61 -5.54 25.55
CA GLN A 416 14.81 -5.09 26.93
C GLN A 416 14.24 -3.68 27.18
N GLU A 417 14.40 -2.76 26.23
CA GLU A 417 13.80 -1.42 26.28
C GLU A 417 12.26 -1.52 26.29
N ASN A 418 11.67 -2.27 25.35
CA ASN A 418 10.22 -2.54 25.35
C ASN A 418 9.73 -3.14 26.67
N LEU A 419 10.48 -4.06 27.29
CA LEU A 419 10.11 -4.63 28.58
C LEU A 419 10.19 -3.59 29.72
N ARG A 420 11.16 -2.68 29.68
CA ARG A 420 11.24 -1.56 30.65
C ARG A 420 10.04 -0.62 30.50
N ASP A 421 9.68 -0.28 29.27
CA ASP A 421 8.51 0.55 28.98
C ASP A 421 7.21 -0.14 29.42
N LEU A 422 7.03 -1.41 29.09
CA LEU A 422 5.89 -2.21 29.54
C LEU A 422 5.75 -2.19 31.06
N ASN A 423 6.85 -2.39 31.80
CA ASN A 423 6.82 -2.33 33.26
C ASN A 423 6.37 -0.95 33.74
N ARG A 424 6.92 0.14 33.17
CA ARG A 424 6.50 1.52 33.51
C ARG A 424 5.01 1.73 33.25
N HIS A 425 4.49 1.28 32.10
CA HIS A 425 3.07 1.41 31.76
C HIS A 425 2.16 0.57 32.66
N ILE A 426 2.60 -0.62 33.10
CA ILE A 426 1.89 -1.44 34.09
C ILE A 426 1.80 -0.71 35.43
N GLN A 427 2.92 -0.15 35.94
CA GLN A 427 2.94 0.55 37.23
C GLN A 427 2.08 1.83 37.21
N ASN A 428 2.02 2.51 36.07
CA ASN A 428 1.25 3.74 35.91
C ASN A 428 -0.22 3.49 35.50
N HIS A 429 -0.62 2.24 35.26
CA HIS A 429 -1.93 1.88 34.72
C HIS A 429 -2.31 2.60 33.42
N ASP A 430 -1.33 2.82 32.53
CA ASP A 430 -1.57 3.43 31.22
C ASP A 430 -1.95 2.38 30.18
N VAL A 431 -3.22 1.97 30.21
CA VAL A 431 -3.74 0.87 29.37
C VAL A 431 -3.54 1.11 27.86
N PRO A 432 -3.80 2.31 27.29
CA PRO A 432 -3.55 2.55 25.85
C PRO A 432 -2.08 2.36 25.44
N LEU A 433 -1.13 2.91 26.19
CA LEU A 433 0.29 2.74 25.89
C LEU A 433 0.75 1.31 26.14
N LEU A 434 0.24 0.66 27.18
CA LEU A 434 0.52 -0.74 27.48
C LEU A 434 0.10 -1.66 26.34
N MET A 435 -1.13 -1.48 25.83
CA MET A 435 -1.66 -2.22 24.69
C MET A 435 -0.81 -2.02 23.44
N ARG A 436 -0.34 -0.80 23.20
CA ARG A 436 0.57 -0.50 22.09
C ARG A 436 1.89 -1.24 22.26
N SER A 437 2.58 -1.10 23.40
CA SER A 437 3.85 -1.76 23.67
C SER A 437 3.76 -3.29 23.64
N LEU A 438 2.64 -3.87 24.09
CA LEU A 438 2.41 -5.32 24.02
C LEU A 438 2.27 -5.80 22.57
N ARG A 439 1.54 -5.06 21.72
CA ARG A 439 1.41 -5.38 20.30
C ARG A 439 2.74 -5.22 19.56
N GLU A 440 3.52 -4.18 19.88
CA GLU A 440 4.86 -3.98 19.32
C GLU A 440 5.82 -5.11 19.74
N LEU A 441 5.78 -5.54 21.01
CA LEU A 441 6.56 -6.67 21.47
C LEU A 441 6.12 -7.97 20.78
N LEU A 442 4.80 -8.21 20.68
CA LEU A 442 4.24 -9.37 19.98
C LEU A 442 4.72 -9.43 18.52
N ALA A 443 4.69 -8.31 17.80
CA ALA A 443 5.15 -8.25 16.42
C ALA A 443 6.64 -8.59 16.28
N LYS A 444 7.48 -8.24 17.27
CA LYS A 444 8.91 -8.59 17.27
C LYS A 444 9.15 -10.07 17.54
N ILE A 445 8.39 -10.67 18.46
CA ILE A 445 8.60 -12.08 18.85
C ILE A 445 7.81 -13.07 17.98
N ARG A 446 6.79 -12.61 17.27
CA ARG A 446 5.90 -13.40 16.42
C ARG A 446 5.93 -12.87 14.99
N PRO A 447 6.97 -13.20 14.21
CA PRO A 447 7.05 -12.82 12.80
C PRO A 447 5.97 -13.50 11.95
N LEU A 448 5.46 -14.66 12.38
CA LEU A 448 4.35 -15.37 11.73
C LEU A 448 3.33 -15.84 12.76
N ASN A 449 2.05 -15.57 12.52
CA ASN A 449 0.94 -16.07 13.32
C ASN A 449 0.50 -17.47 12.84
N ILE A 450 1.10 -18.51 13.43
CA ILE A 450 0.85 -19.91 13.06
C ILE A 450 -0.62 -20.31 13.30
N GLN A 451 -1.29 -19.81 14.35
CA GLN A 451 -2.69 -20.18 14.59
C GLN A 451 -3.61 -19.59 13.50
N GLU A 452 -3.34 -18.36 13.05
CA GLU A 452 -4.08 -17.77 11.93
C GLU A 452 -3.86 -18.55 10.64
N ILE A 453 -2.61 -18.95 10.34
CA ILE A 453 -2.31 -19.81 9.19
C ILE A 453 -3.11 -21.12 9.29
N GLN A 454 -3.09 -21.79 10.44
CA GLN A 454 -3.85 -23.04 10.63
C GLN A 454 -5.35 -22.84 10.41
N LYS A 455 -5.94 -21.77 10.96
CA LYS A 455 -7.36 -21.43 10.74
C LYS A 455 -7.69 -21.18 9.27
N LEU A 456 -6.85 -20.44 8.57
CA LEU A 456 -7.05 -20.11 7.16
C LEU A 456 -6.87 -21.34 6.27
N VAL A 457 -5.85 -22.17 6.53
CA VAL A 457 -5.63 -23.45 5.84
C VAL A 457 -6.82 -24.39 6.07
N GLU A 458 -7.34 -24.47 7.29
CA GLU A 458 -8.51 -25.30 7.59
C GLU A 458 -9.77 -24.80 6.86
N LYS A 459 -9.99 -23.48 6.79
CA LYS A 459 -11.08 -22.92 5.96
C LYS A 459 -10.90 -23.27 4.48
N ALA A 460 -9.67 -23.19 3.97
CA ALA A 460 -9.37 -23.55 2.60
C ALA A 460 -9.58 -25.05 2.32
N ARG A 461 -9.22 -25.94 3.26
CA ARG A 461 -9.52 -27.39 3.18
C ARG A 461 -11.00 -27.67 3.12
N ASN A 462 -11.76 -27.06 4.02
CA ASN A 462 -13.21 -27.19 4.03
C ASN A 462 -13.82 -26.72 2.70
N ALA A 463 -13.29 -25.64 2.11
CA ALA A 463 -13.70 -25.19 0.78
C ALA A 463 -13.29 -26.18 -0.34
N ALA A 464 -12.09 -26.76 -0.27
CA ALA A 464 -11.61 -27.75 -1.24
C ALA A 464 -12.47 -29.02 -1.22
N GLU A 465 -12.91 -29.49 -0.05
CA GLU A 465 -13.84 -30.62 0.09
C GLU A 465 -15.18 -30.36 -0.62
N LEU A 466 -15.71 -29.13 -0.58
CA LEU A 466 -16.97 -28.77 -1.26
C LEU A 466 -16.90 -28.88 -2.79
N ILE A 467 -15.69 -28.83 -3.36
CA ILE A 467 -15.44 -28.87 -4.81
C ILE A 467 -14.69 -30.12 -5.28
N ARG A 468 -14.43 -31.07 -4.37
CA ARG A 468 -13.77 -32.33 -4.70
C ARG A 468 -14.55 -33.10 -5.76
N ASP A 469 -13.83 -33.60 -6.77
CA ASP A 469 -14.36 -34.33 -7.92
C ASP A 469 -15.41 -33.56 -8.75
N LYS A 470 -15.48 -32.23 -8.61
CA LYS A 470 -16.38 -31.36 -9.38
C LYS A 470 -15.64 -30.60 -10.47
N GLU A 471 -16.40 -30.14 -11.45
CA GLU A 471 -15.93 -29.21 -12.48
C GLU A 471 -16.15 -27.79 -12.00
N VAL A 472 -15.08 -26.99 -11.93
CA VAL A 472 -15.14 -25.64 -11.36
C VAL A 472 -14.59 -24.59 -12.30
N ILE A 473 -15.04 -23.35 -12.11
CA ILE A 473 -14.49 -22.15 -12.76
C ILE A 473 -13.77 -21.34 -11.68
N LEU A 474 -12.45 -21.26 -11.79
CA LEU A 474 -11.60 -20.48 -10.90
C LEU A 474 -11.41 -19.07 -11.44
N LEU A 475 -11.83 -18.06 -10.68
CA LEU A 475 -11.61 -16.67 -11.04
C LEU A 475 -10.24 -16.21 -10.55
N ILE A 476 -9.40 -15.70 -11.46
CA ILE A 476 -8.07 -15.18 -11.14
C ILE A 476 -7.92 -13.72 -11.58
N GLY A 477 -7.02 -12.98 -10.93
CA GLY A 477 -6.73 -11.58 -11.24
C GLY A 477 -6.24 -10.81 -10.02
N GLU A 478 -5.67 -9.62 -10.24
CA GLU A 478 -5.20 -8.73 -9.16
C GLU A 478 -6.31 -8.39 -8.15
N THR A 479 -5.93 -7.92 -6.96
CA THR A 479 -6.90 -7.34 -6.01
C THR A 479 -7.62 -6.15 -6.66
N GLY A 480 -8.95 -6.10 -6.51
CA GLY A 480 -9.77 -5.03 -7.08
C GLY A 480 -10.24 -5.23 -8.53
N THR A 481 -9.91 -6.33 -9.21
CA THR A 481 -10.38 -6.59 -10.59
C THR A 481 -11.85 -7.01 -10.69
N GLY A 482 -12.54 -7.18 -9.55
CA GLY A 482 -13.99 -7.44 -9.51
C GLY A 482 -14.39 -8.91 -9.39
N LYS A 483 -13.48 -9.83 -9.05
CA LYS A 483 -13.77 -11.28 -8.88
C LYS A 483 -15.01 -11.56 -8.02
N SER A 484 -14.99 -11.13 -6.76
CA SER A 484 -16.11 -11.32 -5.81
C SER A 484 -17.38 -10.62 -6.28
N THR A 485 -17.25 -9.43 -6.90
CA THR A 485 -18.38 -8.68 -7.47
C THR A 485 -19.06 -9.44 -8.60
N THR A 486 -18.27 -10.03 -9.51
CA THR A 486 -18.76 -10.85 -10.62
C THR A 486 -19.49 -12.09 -10.10
N ILE A 487 -18.92 -12.79 -9.10
CA ILE A 487 -19.56 -13.97 -8.52
C ILE A 487 -20.90 -13.62 -7.88
N GLN A 488 -20.97 -12.53 -7.10
CA GLN A 488 -22.22 -12.11 -6.49
C GLN A 488 -23.28 -11.74 -7.55
N PHE A 489 -22.88 -11.01 -8.60
CA PHE A 489 -23.78 -10.68 -9.70
C PHE A 489 -24.32 -11.93 -10.39
N LEU A 490 -23.44 -12.88 -10.75
CA LEU A 490 -23.82 -14.13 -11.41
C LEU A 490 -24.69 -15.02 -10.50
N ALA A 491 -24.51 -14.94 -9.19
CA ALA A 491 -25.34 -15.64 -8.21
C ALA A 491 -26.71 -14.96 -7.96
N GLY A 492 -27.07 -13.94 -8.75
CA GLY A 492 -28.38 -13.31 -8.75
C GLY A 492 -28.54 -12.11 -7.81
N CYS A 493 -27.47 -11.64 -7.16
CA CYS A 493 -27.53 -10.45 -6.31
C CYS A 493 -27.90 -9.20 -7.12
N LYS A 494 -28.78 -8.36 -6.59
CA LYS A 494 -29.03 -7.04 -7.18
C LYS A 494 -27.91 -6.10 -6.76
N MET A 495 -27.27 -5.48 -7.74
CA MET A 495 -26.13 -4.60 -7.53
C MET A 495 -26.59 -3.13 -7.55
N LYS A 496 -25.91 -2.28 -6.79
CA LYS A 496 -26.10 -0.82 -6.81
C LYS A 496 -24.76 -0.10 -6.77
N ALA A 497 -24.70 1.05 -7.43
CA ALA A 497 -23.59 1.98 -7.27
C ALA A 497 -23.77 2.77 -5.97
N THR A 498 -22.71 2.85 -5.17
CA THR A 498 -22.69 3.57 -3.90
C THR A 498 -21.42 4.40 -3.79
N LYS A 499 -21.51 5.57 -3.15
CA LYS A 499 -20.33 6.32 -2.74
C LYS A 499 -19.90 5.84 -1.36
N VAL A 500 -18.69 5.30 -1.27
CA VAL A 500 -18.10 4.80 -0.04
C VAL A 500 -16.96 5.73 0.36
N GLU A 501 -17.02 6.24 1.58
CA GLU A 501 -15.91 6.99 2.16
C GLU A 501 -14.77 6.03 2.48
N VAL A 502 -13.63 6.23 1.82
CA VAL A 502 -12.44 5.38 1.99
C VAL A 502 -11.43 6.00 2.96
N GLU A 503 -11.42 7.32 3.04
CA GLU A 503 -10.65 8.15 3.99
C GLU A 503 -11.50 9.36 4.35
N PRO A 504 -11.25 10.05 5.49
CA PRO A 504 -12.00 11.24 5.87
C PRO A 504 -12.06 12.26 4.73
N GLY A 505 -13.26 12.49 4.19
CA GLY A 505 -13.52 13.39 3.07
C GLY A 505 -13.21 12.86 1.66
N LYS A 506 -12.74 11.62 1.50
CA LYS A 506 -12.51 10.98 0.19
C LYS A 506 -13.50 9.87 -0.07
N PHE A 507 -14.20 9.96 -1.20
CA PHE A 507 -15.22 9.00 -1.61
C PHE A 507 -14.82 8.28 -2.89
N LEU A 508 -15.08 6.98 -2.93
CA LEU A 508 -14.99 6.17 -4.16
C LEU A 508 -16.37 5.68 -4.56
N GLU A 509 -16.62 5.68 -5.86
CA GLU A 509 -17.75 4.95 -6.43
C GLU A 509 -17.46 3.45 -6.39
N HIS A 510 -18.37 2.70 -5.78
CA HIS A 510 -18.25 1.27 -5.57
C HIS A 510 -19.56 0.56 -5.90
N ILE A 511 -19.46 -0.51 -6.68
CA ILE A 511 -20.58 -1.40 -6.97
C ILE A 511 -20.67 -2.44 -5.86
N THR A 512 -21.80 -2.46 -5.14
CA THR A 512 -22.06 -3.37 -4.01
C THR A 512 -23.44 -4.01 -4.11
N ILE A 513 -23.73 -5.01 -3.27
CA ILE A 513 -25.07 -5.60 -3.18
C ILE A 513 -26.06 -4.58 -2.63
N ASP A 514 -27.21 -4.46 -3.27
CA ASP A 514 -28.35 -3.79 -2.66
C ASP A 514 -29.03 -4.70 -1.64
N LYS A 515 -28.56 -4.62 -0.39
CA LYS A 515 -29.12 -5.36 0.77
C LYS A 515 -30.59 -5.02 1.07
N SER A 516 -31.13 -3.91 0.53
CA SER A 516 -32.54 -3.56 0.74
C SER A 516 -33.50 -4.38 -0.13
N ILE A 517 -33.00 -4.96 -1.22
CA ILE A 517 -33.79 -5.74 -2.19
C ILE A 517 -33.32 -7.19 -2.25
N THR A 518 -32.03 -7.44 -2.05
CA THR A 518 -31.43 -8.77 -2.20
C THR A 518 -31.56 -9.58 -0.91
N SER A 519 -32.35 -10.66 -0.97
CA SER A 519 -32.25 -11.73 0.02
C SER A 519 -31.20 -12.75 -0.44
N ILE A 520 -30.12 -12.88 0.32
CA ILE A 520 -29.05 -13.84 0.01
C ILE A 520 -29.55 -15.24 0.35
N THR A 521 -30.07 -15.96 -0.65
CA THR A 521 -30.54 -17.35 -0.50
C THR A 521 -29.42 -18.37 -0.73
N ASN A 522 -28.43 -18.01 -1.55
CA ASN A 522 -27.28 -18.85 -1.82
C ASN A 522 -26.30 -18.87 -0.64
N ARG A 523 -26.18 -20.01 0.03
CA ARG A 523 -25.28 -20.18 1.18
C ARG A 523 -23.80 -20.00 0.84
N GLY A 524 -23.39 -20.29 -0.40
CA GLY A 524 -22.01 -20.11 -0.86
C GLY A 524 -21.56 -18.65 -0.83
N LEU A 525 -22.48 -17.70 -0.95
CA LEU A 525 -22.18 -16.27 -0.89
C LEU A 525 -21.84 -15.75 0.50
N LYS A 526 -22.04 -16.55 1.56
CA LYS A 526 -21.76 -16.11 2.94
C LYS A 526 -20.29 -15.69 3.14
N ASN A 527 -19.38 -16.29 2.38
CA ASN A 527 -17.95 -16.04 2.47
C ASN A 527 -17.40 -15.17 1.32
N VAL A 528 -18.26 -14.65 0.45
CA VAL A 528 -17.87 -13.80 -0.69
C VAL A 528 -18.27 -12.36 -0.39
N THR A 529 -17.30 -11.49 -0.15
CA THR A 529 -17.53 -10.08 0.23
C THR A 529 -16.91 -9.14 -0.79
N THR A 530 -17.62 -8.06 -1.13
CA THR A 530 -17.11 -6.97 -1.97
C THR A 530 -16.72 -5.79 -1.09
N SER A 531 -15.58 -5.15 -1.38
CA SER A 531 -15.11 -3.97 -0.66
C SER A 531 -14.64 -2.89 -1.64
N ALA A 532 -14.83 -1.63 -1.24
CA ALA A 532 -14.29 -0.47 -1.98
C ALA A 532 -12.81 -0.23 -1.68
N ARG A 533 -12.25 -0.93 -0.68
CA ARG A 533 -10.88 -0.73 -0.21
C ARG A 533 -9.91 -1.60 -1.01
N ASN A 534 -8.68 -1.13 -1.16
CA ASN A 534 -7.61 -1.87 -1.82
C ASN A 534 -6.98 -2.94 -0.92
N LYS A 535 -7.82 -3.65 -0.14
CA LYS A 535 -7.43 -4.76 0.72
C LYS A 535 -8.25 -5.97 0.33
N SER A 536 -7.59 -7.11 0.12
CA SER A 536 -8.28 -8.34 -0.21
C SER A 536 -9.16 -8.77 0.98
N GLU A 537 -10.45 -8.95 0.70
CA GLU A 537 -11.39 -9.53 1.66
C GLU A 537 -11.39 -11.08 1.55
N THR A 538 -11.00 -11.61 0.39
CA THR A 538 -10.99 -13.04 0.09
C THR A 538 -9.66 -13.65 0.55
N ARG A 539 -9.67 -14.33 1.70
CA ARG A 539 -8.48 -14.93 2.34
C ARG A 539 -8.31 -16.45 2.11
N TYR A 540 -9.20 -17.05 1.32
CA TYR A 540 -9.16 -18.46 0.94
C TYR A 540 -10.15 -18.66 -0.21
N ILE A 541 -10.04 -19.77 -0.94
CA ILE A 541 -10.97 -20.07 -2.02
C ILE A 541 -12.39 -20.23 -1.46
N ALA A 542 -13.36 -19.52 -2.04
CA ALA A 542 -14.77 -19.62 -1.66
C ALA A 542 -15.60 -20.11 -2.86
N PRO A 543 -16.07 -21.37 -2.85
CA PRO A 543 -16.91 -21.91 -3.92
C PRO A 543 -18.36 -21.45 -3.78
N VAL A 544 -18.95 -21.07 -4.90
CA VAL A 544 -20.36 -20.65 -5.03
C VAL A 544 -21.01 -21.46 -6.15
N THR A 545 -21.92 -22.35 -5.76
CA THR A 545 -22.74 -23.11 -6.71
C THR A 545 -23.89 -22.23 -7.19
N ILE A 546 -24.07 -22.10 -8.50
CA ILE A 546 -25.13 -21.34 -9.14
C ILE A 546 -25.90 -22.27 -10.07
N GLN A 547 -27.23 -22.26 -9.97
CA GLN A 547 -28.07 -23.05 -10.87
C GLN A 547 -28.18 -22.33 -12.21
N LEU A 548 -27.97 -23.04 -13.32
CA LEU A 548 -28.02 -22.45 -14.66
C LEU A 548 -29.38 -21.82 -14.98
N LYS A 549 -30.46 -22.39 -14.42
CA LYS A 549 -31.81 -21.83 -14.53
C LYS A 549 -31.94 -20.41 -13.95
N ASP A 550 -31.12 -20.06 -12.96
CA ASP A 550 -31.15 -18.75 -12.31
C ASP A 550 -30.48 -17.67 -13.20
N ILE A 551 -29.64 -18.09 -14.14
CA ILE A 551 -28.94 -17.21 -15.11
C ILE A 551 -29.68 -17.14 -16.44
N PHE A 552 -30.02 -18.30 -17.01
CA PHE A 552 -30.50 -18.42 -18.40
C PHE A 552 -32.02 -18.64 -18.51
N GLY A 553 -32.70 -18.94 -17.40
CA GLY A 553 -34.14 -19.20 -17.35
C GLY A 553 -34.49 -20.69 -17.15
N SER A 554 -35.76 -20.98 -16.91
CA SER A 554 -36.24 -22.27 -16.41
C SER A 554 -35.98 -23.49 -17.30
N TYR A 555 -35.61 -23.29 -18.57
CA TYR A 555 -35.34 -24.36 -19.53
C TYR A 555 -33.90 -24.91 -19.43
N GLU A 556 -32.98 -24.16 -18.84
CA GLU A 556 -31.61 -24.63 -18.61
C GLU A 556 -31.52 -25.46 -17.34
N THR A 557 -30.79 -26.58 -17.43
CA THR A 557 -30.60 -27.52 -16.32
C THR A 557 -29.12 -27.67 -15.99
N GLY A 558 -28.82 -27.94 -14.72
CA GLY A 558 -27.46 -28.08 -14.23
C GLY A 558 -26.98 -26.89 -13.40
N GLU A 559 -25.74 -27.00 -12.95
CA GLU A 559 -25.11 -26.02 -12.06
C GLU A 559 -23.69 -25.70 -12.53
N ILE A 560 -23.23 -24.51 -12.15
CA ILE A 560 -21.83 -24.09 -12.28
C ILE A 560 -21.30 -23.78 -10.90
N ILE A 561 -20.03 -24.06 -10.67
CA ILE A 561 -19.35 -23.73 -9.43
C ILE A 561 -18.29 -22.69 -9.75
N LEU A 562 -18.52 -21.47 -9.25
CA LEU A 562 -17.57 -20.37 -9.35
C LEU A 562 -16.75 -20.31 -8.06
N CYS A 563 -15.43 -20.31 -8.19
CA CYS A 563 -14.52 -20.19 -7.06
C CYS A 563 -13.96 -18.77 -7.01
N ASP A 564 -14.30 -18.03 -5.95
CA ASP A 564 -13.62 -16.76 -5.65
C ASP A 564 -12.24 -17.09 -5.08
N ALA A 565 -11.19 -16.54 -5.69
CA ALA A 565 -9.82 -16.73 -5.24
C ALA A 565 -9.23 -15.42 -4.70
N PRO A 566 -8.26 -15.50 -3.79
CA PRO A 566 -7.44 -14.35 -3.40
C PRO A 566 -6.83 -13.65 -4.62
N GLY A 567 -6.65 -12.34 -4.54
CA GLY A 567 -5.98 -11.59 -5.60
C GLY A 567 -4.48 -11.88 -5.67
N PHE A 568 -3.89 -11.80 -6.87
CA PHE A 568 -2.43 -11.79 -6.99
C PHE A 568 -1.83 -10.56 -6.30
N GLY A 569 -0.68 -10.74 -5.64
CA GLY A 569 -0.01 -9.65 -4.92
C GLY A 569 -0.81 -9.17 -3.70
N ASP A 570 -1.53 -10.08 -3.04
CA ASP A 570 -2.29 -9.74 -1.85
C ASP A 570 -1.37 -9.18 -0.75
N THR A 571 -1.74 -8.03 -0.21
CA THR A 571 -0.97 -7.31 0.82
C THR A 571 -1.47 -7.62 2.24
N ALA A 572 -2.35 -8.63 2.38
CA ALA A 572 -2.94 -8.99 3.66
C ALA A 572 -1.97 -9.64 4.67
N GLY A 573 -0.70 -9.84 4.29
CA GLY A 573 0.37 -10.35 5.14
C GLY A 573 0.84 -11.76 4.74
N PRO A 574 2.01 -12.19 5.25
CA PRO A 574 2.59 -13.48 4.90
C PRO A 574 1.72 -14.67 5.33
N GLU A 575 0.93 -14.55 6.40
CA GLU A 575 0.03 -15.64 6.84
C GLU A 575 -1.07 -15.93 5.83
N VAL A 576 -1.65 -14.88 5.27
CA VAL A 576 -2.70 -15.00 4.23
C VAL A 576 -2.09 -15.57 2.96
N ASP A 577 -0.90 -15.13 2.57
CA ASP A 577 -0.20 -15.65 1.38
C ASP A 577 0.12 -17.16 1.50
N ILE A 578 0.63 -17.59 2.65
CA ILE A 578 0.88 -19.02 2.94
C ILE A 578 -0.42 -19.82 2.86
N ALA A 579 -1.47 -19.37 3.54
CA ALA A 579 -2.74 -20.09 3.58
C ALA A 579 -3.43 -20.13 2.21
N ASN A 580 -3.34 -19.05 1.44
CA ASN A 580 -3.83 -18.97 0.07
C ASN A 580 -3.09 -19.95 -0.83
N SER A 581 -1.76 -19.99 -0.74
CA SER A 581 -0.94 -20.89 -1.54
C SER A 581 -1.29 -22.36 -1.28
N VAL A 582 -1.40 -22.75 -0.01
CA VAL A 582 -1.82 -24.10 0.37
C VAL A 582 -3.24 -24.39 -0.11
N GLY A 583 -4.17 -23.46 0.15
CA GLY A 583 -5.58 -23.59 -0.20
C GLY A 583 -5.85 -23.73 -1.68
N VAL A 584 -5.18 -22.92 -2.51
CA VAL A 584 -5.30 -22.97 -3.97
C VAL A 584 -4.78 -24.31 -4.52
N VAL A 585 -3.63 -24.78 -4.04
CA VAL A 585 -3.06 -26.06 -4.47
C VAL A 585 -3.95 -27.23 -4.07
N GLU A 586 -4.43 -27.28 -2.83
CA GLU A 586 -5.31 -28.35 -2.35
C GLU A 586 -6.66 -28.35 -3.10
N ALA A 587 -7.25 -27.17 -3.32
CA ALA A 587 -8.48 -27.01 -4.08
C ALA A 587 -8.35 -27.51 -5.53
N ILE A 588 -7.31 -27.07 -6.26
CA ILE A 588 -7.11 -27.45 -7.66
C ILE A 588 -6.85 -28.95 -7.79
N LYS A 589 -6.01 -29.52 -6.91
CA LYS A 589 -5.70 -30.97 -6.93
C LYS A 589 -6.92 -31.86 -6.70
N GLY A 590 -7.89 -31.39 -5.92
CA GLY A 590 -9.10 -32.13 -5.61
C GLY A 590 -10.20 -32.07 -6.68
N CYS A 591 -10.14 -31.12 -7.61
CA CYS A 591 -11.18 -30.93 -8.63
C CYS A 591 -11.09 -31.95 -9.78
N LYS A 592 -12.22 -32.32 -10.38
CA LYS A 592 -12.26 -33.15 -11.60
C LYS A 592 -11.70 -32.37 -12.80
N SER A 593 -12.07 -31.09 -12.92
CA SER A 593 -11.48 -30.17 -13.90
C SER A 593 -11.59 -28.72 -13.42
N VAL A 594 -10.64 -27.89 -13.83
CA VAL A 594 -10.61 -26.46 -13.49
C VAL A 594 -10.57 -25.66 -14.79
N LYS A 595 -11.54 -24.77 -14.98
CA LYS A 595 -11.52 -23.75 -16.03
C LYS A 595 -11.10 -22.42 -15.40
N ILE A 596 -10.16 -21.72 -16.02
CA ILE A 596 -9.65 -20.45 -15.50
C ILE A 596 -10.39 -19.31 -16.18
N LEU A 597 -10.97 -18.40 -15.38
CA LEU A 597 -11.51 -17.13 -15.83
C LEU A 597 -10.64 -15.98 -15.30
N ALA A 598 -9.79 -15.44 -16.17
CA ALA A 598 -8.93 -14.32 -15.82
C ALA A 598 -9.68 -12.99 -15.95
N LEU A 599 -9.69 -12.20 -14.88
CA LEU A 599 -10.25 -10.86 -14.84
C LEU A 599 -9.14 -9.83 -14.71
N SER A 600 -9.15 -8.86 -15.63
CA SER A 600 -8.25 -7.71 -15.60
C SER A 600 -9.06 -6.42 -15.54
N SER A 601 -8.59 -5.47 -14.74
CA SER A 601 -9.23 -4.15 -14.70
C SER A 601 -8.85 -3.36 -15.95
N TYR A 602 -9.79 -2.57 -16.48
CA TYR A 602 -9.52 -1.67 -17.59
C TYR A 602 -8.33 -0.73 -17.31
N LYS A 603 -8.17 -0.31 -16.04
CA LYS A 603 -7.05 0.52 -15.60
C LYS A 603 -5.72 -0.25 -15.59
N SER A 604 -5.72 -1.51 -15.14
CA SER A 604 -4.53 -2.36 -15.04
C SER A 604 -4.03 -2.82 -16.40
N LEU A 605 -4.92 -2.94 -17.40
CA LEU A 605 -4.57 -3.32 -18.77
C LEU A 605 -3.48 -2.42 -19.37
N GLY A 606 -3.52 -1.12 -19.08
CA GLY A 606 -2.61 -0.12 -19.65
C GLY A 606 -2.80 0.04 -21.17
N ASP A 607 -2.11 1.04 -21.74
CA ASP A 607 -2.29 1.40 -23.16
C ASP A 607 -1.78 0.33 -24.14
N ARG A 608 -0.93 -0.58 -23.68
CA ARG A 608 -0.28 -1.60 -24.53
C ARG A 608 -0.51 -3.02 -24.01
N GLY A 609 -1.55 -3.23 -23.20
CA GLY A 609 -1.85 -4.55 -22.65
C GLY A 609 -0.81 -5.06 -21.64
N GLN A 610 -0.06 -4.16 -20.98
CA GLN A 610 0.88 -4.53 -19.93
C GLN A 610 0.22 -5.35 -18.81
N GLY A 611 -1.06 -5.09 -18.53
CA GLY A 611 -1.82 -5.88 -17.57
C GLY A 611 -2.07 -7.32 -17.99
N ILE A 612 -2.09 -7.63 -19.29
CA ILE A 612 -2.14 -9.01 -19.80
C ILE A 612 -0.79 -9.68 -19.63
N GLN A 613 0.31 -8.98 -19.92
CA GLN A 613 1.66 -9.50 -19.74
C GLN A 613 1.96 -9.84 -18.27
N LYS A 614 1.38 -9.11 -17.31
CA LYS A 614 1.50 -9.43 -15.88
C LYS A 614 0.72 -10.67 -15.44
N LEU A 615 -0.31 -11.06 -16.18
CA LEU A 615 -1.15 -12.22 -15.88
C LEU A 615 -0.62 -13.52 -16.52
N ALA A 616 0.20 -13.40 -17.56
CA ALA A 616 0.84 -14.50 -18.28
C ALA A 616 2.24 -14.78 -17.72
#